data_AF-A0A817TFV0-F1
#
_entry.id   AF-A0A817TFV0-F1
#
_cell.length_a   1.000
_cell.length_b   1.000
_cell.length_c   1.000
_cell.angle_alpha   90.00
_cell.angle_beta   90.00
_cell.angle_gamma   90.00
#
_symmetry.space_group_name_H-M   'P 1'
#
loop_
_entity.id
_entity.type
_entity.pdbx_description
1 polymer ?
#
loop_
_entity_poly.entity_id
_entity_poly.type
_entity_poly.pdbx_seq_one_letter_code
_entity_poly.pdbx_strand_id
1 'polypeptide(L)'
;MIPNILMHLDSLPLTINGKLDRRALPNSEFTSGDNYVVPRNDLEREVRNIWAEVLGLTEDKVGIRDDFFRLGGNSILAIRLASKLNKELKLNSSTSVPAIFKHNT
;
A
#
# COMPACT_ATOMS: atom_id res chain seq x y z
N MET A 1 11.68 -10.84 6.77
CA MET A 1 10.22 -10.98 6.91
C MET A 1 9.75 -9.96 7.92
N ILE A 2 8.96 -8.96 7.50
CA ILE A 2 8.41 -7.89 8.37
C ILE A 2 6.90 -7.81 8.07
N PRO A 3 6.00 -7.84 9.08
CA PRO A 3 4.56 -7.69 8.86
C PRO A 3 4.17 -6.26 8.42
N ASN A 4 3.24 -6.13 7.48
CA ASN A 4 2.72 -4.83 7.06
C ASN A 4 1.80 -4.18 8.11
N ILE A 5 1.12 -5.02 8.92
CA ILE A 5 0.18 -4.58 9.96
C ILE A 5 0.48 -5.36 11.24
N LEU A 6 0.51 -4.63 12.35
CA LEU A 6 0.54 -5.18 13.71
C LEU A 6 -0.71 -4.65 14.43
N MET A 7 -1.49 -5.56 15.01
CA MET A 7 -2.71 -5.25 15.73
C MET A 7 -2.63 -5.82 17.14
N HIS A 8 -2.89 -4.98 18.14
CA HIS A 8 -3.02 -5.42 19.51
C HIS A 8 -4.40 -6.05 19.73
N LEU A 9 -4.44 -7.19 20.38
CA LEU A 9 -5.66 -7.85 20.82
C LEU A 9 -5.55 -8.13 22.31
N ASP A 10 -6.57 -7.77 23.08
CA ASP A 10 -6.61 -8.04 24.52
C ASP A 10 -6.69 -9.55 24.81
N SER A 11 -7.30 -10.31 23.89
CA SER A 11 -7.34 -11.77 23.93
C SER A 11 -7.40 -12.37 22.53
N LEU A 12 -6.83 -13.57 22.36
CA LEU A 12 -6.94 -14.31 21.11
C LEU A 12 -8.29 -15.04 21.03
N PRO A 13 -9.02 -14.96 19.91
CA PRO A 13 -10.25 -15.71 19.75
C PRO A 13 -9.96 -17.21 19.69
N LEU A 14 -10.64 -18.00 20.52
CA LEU A 14 -10.47 -19.44 20.60
C LEU A 14 -11.76 -20.16 20.19
N THR A 15 -11.60 -21.31 19.53
CA THR A 15 -12.66 -22.30 19.32
C THR A 15 -13.08 -22.96 20.63
N ILE A 16 -14.19 -23.69 20.63
CA ILE A 16 -14.67 -24.46 21.80
C ILE A 16 -13.63 -25.46 22.36
N ASN A 17 -12.69 -25.91 21.51
CA ASN A 17 -11.62 -26.83 21.90
C ASN A 17 -10.34 -26.09 22.35
N GLY A 18 -10.39 -24.78 22.55
CA GLY A 18 -9.25 -23.96 23.01
C GLY A 18 -8.18 -23.66 21.94
N LYS A 19 -8.41 -24.01 20.66
CA LYS A 19 -7.51 -23.67 19.54
C LYS A 19 -7.82 -22.27 19.01
N LEU A 20 -6.82 -21.56 18.48
CA LEU A 20 -7.00 -20.27 17.81
C LEU A 20 -8.03 -20.34 16.68
N ASP A 21 -9.05 -19.50 16.74
CA ASP A 21 -10.00 -19.29 15.65
C ASP A 21 -9.53 -18.14 14.74
N ARG A 22 -8.84 -18.50 13.65
CA ARG A 22 -8.29 -17.53 12.69
C ARG A 22 -9.37 -16.78 11.92
N ARG A 23 -10.57 -17.33 11.81
CA ARG A 23 -11.69 -16.71 11.07
C ARG A 23 -12.38 -15.63 11.90
N ALA A 24 -12.28 -15.75 13.23
CA ALA A 24 -12.76 -14.76 14.18
C ALA A 24 -11.75 -13.63 14.45
N LEU A 25 -10.56 -13.67 13.84
CA LEU A 25 -9.63 -12.54 13.91
C LEU A 25 -10.24 -11.32 13.20
N PRO A 26 -10.08 -10.10 13.75
CA PRO A 26 -10.57 -8.90 13.09
C PRO A 26 -9.95 -8.74 11.71
N ASN A 27 -10.74 -8.28 10.75
CA ASN A 27 -10.22 -7.88 9.46
C ASN A 27 -9.40 -6.59 9.63
N SER A 28 -8.24 -6.53 8.98
CA SER A 28 -7.48 -5.29 8.87
C SER A 28 -8.04 -4.44 7.74
N GLU A 29 -8.49 -3.23 8.04
CA GLU A 29 -8.75 -2.24 7.00
C GLU A 29 -7.42 -1.58 6.61
N PHE A 30 -7.09 -1.63 5.32
CA PHE A 30 -5.96 -0.88 4.75
C PHE A 30 -6.41 0.57 4.56
N THR A 31 -6.34 1.37 5.62
CA THR A 31 -6.65 2.80 5.54
C THR A 31 -5.41 3.60 5.20
N SER A 32 -5.58 4.59 4.32
CA SER A 32 -4.68 5.74 4.25
C SER A 32 -4.47 6.29 5.66
N GLY A 33 -3.23 6.61 6.02
CA GLY A 33 -2.95 7.15 7.35
C GLY A 33 -3.71 8.47 7.56
N ASP A 34 -3.89 8.89 8.81
CA ASP A 34 -4.61 10.11 9.24
C ASP A 34 -4.08 11.44 8.62
N ASN A 35 -3.12 11.39 7.70
CA ASN A 35 -2.50 12.52 7.02
C ASN A 35 -2.75 12.45 5.51
N TYR A 36 -4.01 12.46 5.08
CA TYR A 36 -4.34 12.66 3.68
C TYR A 36 -3.79 14.03 3.23
N VAL A 37 -2.80 14.00 2.34
CA VAL A 37 -2.23 15.19 1.73
C VAL A 37 -2.55 15.16 0.24
N VAL A 38 -3.14 16.25 -0.25
CA VAL A 38 -3.42 16.43 -1.67
C VAL A 38 -2.11 16.59 -2.46
N PRO A 39 -2.05 16.10 -3.71
CA PRO A 39 -0.92 16.36 -4.60
C PRO A 39 -0.65 17.85 -4.75
N ARG A 40 0.63 18.23 -4.62
CA ARG A 40 1.12 19.62 -4.67
C ARG A 40 1.49 20.06 -6.08
N ASN A 41 1.77 19.10 -6.96
CA ASN A 41 2.17 19.34 -8.35
C ASN A 41 1.65 18.22 -9.27
N ASP A 42 1.81 18.41 -10.58
CA ASP A 42 1.29 17.48 -11.58
C ASP A 42 1.97 16.11 -11.53
N LEU A 43 3.27 16.07 -11.18
CA LEU A 43 4.00 14.81 -11.03
C LEU A 43 3.44 13.97 -9.89
N GLU A 44 3.18 14.57 -8.73
CA GLU A 44 2.56 13.88 -7.58
C GLU A 44 1.15 13.38 -7.93
N ARG A 45 0.40 14.14 -8.73
CA ARG A 45 -0.93 13.73 -9.20
C ARG A 45 -0.84 12.51 -10.12
N GLU A 46 0.09 12.52 -11.06
CA GLU A 46 0.30 11.42 -12.01
C GLU A 46 0.77 10.15 -11.30
N VAL A 47 1.74 10.26 -10.40
CA VAL A 47 2.20 9.14 -9.55
C VAL A 47 1.06 8.55 -8.73
N ARG A 48 0.26 9.40 -8.07
CA ARG A 48 -0.91 8.97 -7.29
C ARG A 48 -1.92 8.20 -8.17
N ASN A 49 -2.18 8.69 -9.37
CA ASN A 49 -3.14 8.06 -10.27
C ASN A 49 -2.66 6.66 -10.71
N ILE A 50 -1.37 6.54 -11.04
CA ILE A 50 -0.75 5.25 -11.36
C ILE A 50 -0.81 4.30 -10.15
N TRP A 51 -0.58 4.80 -8.94
CA TRP A 51 -0.70 4.01 -7.70
C TRP A 51 -2.12 3.49 -7.49
N ALA A 52 -3.12 4.37 -7.56
CA ALA A 52 -4.53 4.01 -7.40
C ALA A 52 -4.92 2.92 -8.40
N GLU A 53 -4.51 3.05 -9.66
CA GLU A 53 -4.78 2.05 -10.69
C GLU A 53 -4.10 0.69 -10.41
N VAL A 54 -2.84 0.70 -9.96
CA VAL A 54 -2.11 -0.54 -9.63
C VAL A 54 -2.69 -1.24 -8.41
N LEU A 55 -3.12 -0.47 -7.41
CA LEU A 55 -3.73 -0.99 -6.18
C LEU A 55 -5.21 -1.37 -6.36
N GLY A 56 -5.85 -0.94 -7.45
CA GLY A 56 -7.30 -1.11 -7.65
C GLY A 56 -8.14 -0.28 -6.69
N LEU A 57 -7.61 0.87 -6.25
CA LEU A 57 -8.26 1.82 -5.35
C LEU A 57 -8.73 3.06 -6.13
N THR A 58 -9.64 3.81 -5.54
CA THR A 58 -10.02 5.13 -6.05
C THR A 58 -8.97 6.17 -5.66
N GLU A 59 -8.78 7.22 -6.46
CA GLU A 59 -7.73 8.23 -6.22
C GLU A 59 -7.88 8.98 -4.89
N ASP A 60 -9.10 9.07 -4.33
CA ASP A 60 -9.38 9.65 -3.02
C ASP A 60 -8.90 8.78 -1.85
N LYS A 61 -8.60 7.50 -2.11
CA LYS A 61 -8.03 6.54 -1.15
C LYS A 61 -6.51 6.42 -1.22
N VAL A 62 -5.85 7.31 -1.98
CA VAL A 62 -4.39 7.34 -2.09
C VAL A 62 -3.89 8.77 -1.88
N GLY A 63 -3.28 9.02 -0.73
CA GLY A 63 -2.55 10.23 -0.42
C GLY A 63 -1.08 10.15 -0.82
N ILE A 64 -0.43 11.29 -1.05
CA ILE A 64 1.00 11.36 -1.43
C ILE A 64 1.98 10.97 -0.31
N ARG A 65 1.45 10.66 0.88
CA ARG A 65 2.22 10.23 2.06
C ARG A 65 1.79 8.84 2.52
N ASP A 66 0.88 8.20 1.80
CA ASP A 66 0.48 6.85 2.13
C ASP A 66 1.57 5.87 1.73
N ASP A 67 1.71 4.82 2.53
CA ASP A 67 2.65 3.74 2.23
C ASP A 67 1.99 2.75 1.28
N PHE A 68 2.62 2.52 0.13
CA PHE A 68 2.16 1.59 -0.90
C PHE A 68 1.82 0.19 -0.35
N PHE A 69 2.65 -0.33 0.55
CA PHE A 69 2.47 -1.67 1.13
C PHE A 69 1.43 -1.68 2.25
N ARG A 70 1.21 -0.54 2.91
CA ARG A 70 0.09 -0.37 3.86
C ARG A 70 -1.25 -0.25 3.15
N LEU A 71 -1.29 0.17 1.89
CA LEU A 71 -2.50 0.19 1.06
C LEU A 71 -2.81 -1.16 0.38
N GLY A 72 -2.08 -2.23 0.74
CA GLY A 72 -2.26 -3.56 0.15
C GLY A 72 -1.30 -3.89 -1.00
N GLY A 73 -0.33 -3.01 -1.27
CA GLY A 73 0.78 -3.27 -2.18
C GLY A 73 1.59 -4.51 -1.80
N ASN A 74 2.10 -5.21 -2.81
CA ASN A 74 2.96 -6.38 -2.64
C ASN A 74 4.01 -6.44 -3.76
N SER A 75 4.91 -7.42 -3.75
CA SER A 75 6.02 -7.51 -4.72
C SER A 75 5.56 -7.57 -6.18
N ILE A 76 4.44 -8.25 -6.47
CA ILE A 76 3.90 -8.34 -7.83
C ILE A 76 3.37 -6.96 -8.27
N LEU A 77 2.65 -6.28 -7.36
CA LEU A 77 2.15 -4.93 -7.63
C LEU A 77 3.30 -3.92 -7.75
N ALA A 78 4.38 -4.05 -6.97
CA ALA A 78 5.57 -3.20 -7.09
C ALA A 78 6.27 -3.35 -8.45
N ILE A 79 6.33 -4.58 -9.00
CA ILE A 79 6.85 -4.82 -10.36
C ILE A 79 5.97 -4.11 -11.41
N ARG A 80 4.64 -4.22 -11.28
CA ARG A 80 3.70 -3.53 -12.19
C ARG A 80 3.82 -2.02 -12.08
N LEU A 81 3.95 -1.52 -10.86
CA LEU A 81 4.12 -0.09 -10.56
C LEU A 81 5.39 0.45 -11.23
N ALA A 82 6.54 -0.20 -11.02
CA ALA A 82 7.80 0.21 -11.65
C ALA A 82 7.68 0.27 -13.19
N SER A 83 7.06 -0.75 -13.79
CA SER A 83 6.85 -0.83 -15.24
C SER A 83 6.00 0.33 -15.75
N LYS A 84 4.88 0.65 -15.07
CA LYS A 84 4.00 1.77 -15.44
C LYS A 84 4.66 3.12 -15.25
N LEU A 85 5.29 3.37 -14.10
CA LEU A 85 6.00 4.63 -13.84
C LEU A 85 7.04 4.90 -14.92
N ASN A 86 7.80 3.89 -15.34
CA ASN A 86 8.80 4.04 -16.42
C ASN A 86 8.19 4.29 -17.81
N LYS A 87 6.98 3.80 -18.05
CA LYS A 87 6.29 3.94 -19.34
C LYS A 87 5.62 5.31 -19.46
N GLU A 88 5.00 5.77 -18.38
CA GLU A 88 4.15 6.97 -18.37
C GLU A 88 4.95 8.21 -17.99
N LEU A 89 5.80 8.11 -16.96
CA LEU A 89 6.68 9.20 -16.57
C LEU A 89 7.92 9.18 -17.45
N LYS A 90 8.04 10.17 -18.34
CA LYS A 90 9.23 10.40 -19.17
C LYS A 90 10.38 10.99 -18.35
N LEU A 91 10.77 10.30 -17.28
CA LEU A 91 11.87 10.70 -16.40
C LEU A 91 13.20 10.30 -17.03
N ASN A 92 14.25 11.09 -16.73
CA ASN A 92 15.63 10.80 -17.13
C ASN A 92 16.23 9.59 -16.37
N SER A 93 15.46 8.93 -15.51
CA SER A 93 15.92 7.85 -14.65
C SER A 93 14.84 6.78 -14.52
N SER A 94 15.24 5.52 -14.65
CA SER A 94 14.32 4.40 -14.52
C SER A 94 14.04 4.07 -13.05
N THR A 95 12.76 3.98 -12.71
CA THR A 95 12.27 3.49 -11.42
C THR A 95 12.45 1.98 -11.36
N SER A 96 13.28 1.52 -10.42
CA SER A 96 13.52 0.10 -10.17
C SER A 96 12.65 -0.42 -9.03
N VAL A 97 12.39 -1.73 -8.98
CA VAL A 97 11.64 -2.34 -7.88
C VAL A 97 12.29 -2.07 -6.51
N PRO A 98 13.61 -2.20 -6.31
CA PRO A 98 14.24 -1.84 -5.04
C PRO A 98 14.00 -0.39 -4.62
N ALA A 99 13.86 0.54 -5.57
CA ALA A 99 13.55 1.93 -5.25
C ALA A 99 12.17 2.07 -4.61
N ILE A 100 11.16 1.32 -5.08
CA ILE A 100 9.80 1.29 -4.48
C ILE A 100 9.82 0.74 -3.05
N PHE A 101 10.63 -0.29 -2.78
CA PHE A 101 10.77 -0.82 -1.42
C PHE A 101 11.49 0.14 -0.47
N LYS A 102 12.41 0.97 -0.99
CA LYS A 102 13.13 1.97 -0.20
C LYS A 102 12.34 3.27 -0.01
N HIS A 103 11.54 3.64 -1.01
CA HIS A 103 10.73 4.84 -1.08
C HIS A 103 9.28 4.41 -1.33
N ASN A 104 8.61 4.05 -0.25
CA ASN A 104 7.27 3.47 -0.26
C ASN A 104 6.15 4.50 -0.11
N THR A 105 6.46 5.80 -0.15
CA THR A 105 5.53 6.95 -0.09
C THR A 105 5.75 7.85 -1.29
#